data_AF-A0AAN8VGI2-F1
#
_entry.id   AF-A0AAN8VGI2-F1
#
_cell.length_a   1.000
_cell.length_b   1.000
_cell.length_c   1.000
_cell.angle_alpha   90.00
_cell.angle_beta   90.00
_cell.angle_gamma   90.00
#
_symmetry.space_group_name_H-M   'P 1'
#
loop_
_entity.id
_entity.type
_entity.pdbx_description
1 polymer ?
#
loop_
_entity_poly.entity_id
_entity_poly.type
_entity_poly.pdbx_seq_one_letter_code
_entity_poly.pdbx_strand_id
1 'polypeptide(L)'
;MIVFVEGYCWTRTGERQAARMRARYLKAVLRQDVTYFDLHVTSISEVITSVSNDSLVIQDVLSEKVPNFLSNTATFVGSYIAAFILLWRLAIVVFPFATLLVIPGLMYGRILMGLARKIREEYKKPGSIAEQAISSIRTVYSFVGEDKTIVEFSQFLERSVKLGLRQGLAKGLAIGSNGVVFGIWSFMSWYSSRLVTYPGGQGGTVYAVGVSIALGGL
;
A
#
# COMPACT_ATOMS: atom_id res chain seq x y z
N MET A 1 4.75 -24.56 11.89
CA MET A 1 3.47 -24.81 12.59
C MET A 1 2.78 -23.51 13.00
N ILE A 2 3.47 -22.57 13.67
CA ILE A 2 2.87 -21.29 14.13
C ILE A 2 2.29 -20.45 12.99
N VAL A 3 3.07 -20.22 11.91
CA VAL A 3 2.62 -19.45 10.72
C VAL A 3 1.38 -20.07 10.06
N PHE A 4 1.25 -21.41 10.08
CA PHE A 4 0.09 -22.10 9.53
C PHE A 4 -1.17 -21.88 10.37
N VAL A 5 -1.04 -21.94 11.70
CA VAL A 5 -2.15 -21.68 12.64
C VAL A 5 -2.58 -20.21 12.57
N GLU A 6 -1.61 -19.29 12.51
CA GLU A 6 -1.86 -17.86 12.34
C GLU A 6 -2.66 -17.59 11.05
N GLY A 7 -2.16 -18.08 9.90
CA GLY A 7 -2.84 -17.92 8.62
C GLY A 7 -4.25 -18.50 8.64
N TYR A 8 -4.40 -19.72 9.15
CA TYR A 8 -5.73 -20.36 9.25
C TYR A 8 -6.71 -19.55 10.12
N CYS A 9 -6.27 -19.07 11.28
CA CYS A 9 -7.11 -18.27 12.18
C CYS A 9 -7.51 -16.92 11.57
N TRP A 10 -6.59 -16.23 10.91
CA TRP A 10 -6.85 -14.95 10.26
C TRP A 10 -7.76 -15.10 9.05
N THR A 11 -7.50 -16.05 8.15
CA THR A 11 -8.37 -16.32 7.00
C THR A 11 -9.77 -16.72 7.46
N ARG A 12 -9.89 -17.59 8.47
CA ARG A 12 -11.20 -17.98 9.01
C ARG A 12 -11.96 -16.80 9.63
N THR A 13 -11.25 -15.87 10.28
CA THR A 13 -11.85 -14.67 10.86
C THR A 13 -12.25 -13.67 9.77
N GLY A 14 -11.41 -13.46 8.76
CA GLY A 14 -11.69 -12.63 7.60
C GLY A 14 -12.93 -13.08 6.84
N GLU A 15 -13.02 -14.37 6.49
CA GLU A 15 -14.18 -14.99 5.85
C GLU A 15 -15.47 -14.79 6.64
N ARG A 16 -15.42 -15.03 7.96
CA ARG A 16 -16.59 -14.83 8.84
C ARG A 16 -17.07 -13.38 8.88
N GLN A 17 -16.14 -12.43 8.94
CA GLN A 17 -16.48 -11.00 8.96
C GLN A 17 -17.02 -10.54 7.60
N ALA A 18 -16.41 -10.99 6.50
CA ALA A 18 -16.86 -10.69 5.14
C ALA A 18 -18.29 -11.21 4.90
N ALA A 19 -18.60 -12.44 5.30
CA ALA A 19 -19.94 -13.01 5.21
C ALA A 19 -20.97 -12.21 6.03
N ARG A 20 -20.62 -11.78 7.25
CA ARG A 20 -21.48 -10.90 8.06
C ARG A 20 -21.70 -9.54 7.43
N MET A 21 -20.67 -8.93 6.85
CA MET A 21 -20.79 -7.65 6.14
C MET A 21 -21.71 -7.79 4.92
N ARG A 22 -21.54 -8.82 4.10
CA ARG A 22 -22.43 -9.10 2.95
C ARG A 22 -23.89 -9.23 3.39
N ALA A 23 -24.16 -10.00 4.44
CA ALA A 23 -25.51 -10.19 4.97
C ALA A 23 -26.12 -8.89 5.53
N ARG A 24 -25.34 -8.10 6.28
CA ARG A 24 -25.79 -6.81 6.82
C ARG A 24 -26.03 -5.78 5.74
N TYR A 25 -25.16 -5.73 4.73
CA TYR A 25 -25.30 -4.83 3.60
C TYR A 25 -26.55 -5.15 2.80
N LEU A 26 -26.78 -6.42 2.44
CA LEU A 26 -28.00 -6.85 1.76
C LEU A 26 -29.25 -6.48 2.58
N LYS A 27 -29.22 -6.71 3.90
CA LYS A 27 -30.32 -6.32 4.79
C LYS A 27 -30.54 -4.80 4.83
N ALA A 28 -29.48 -4.00 4.74
CA ALA A 28 -29.58 -2.54 4.69
C ALA A 28 -30.16 -2.05 3.36
N VAL A 29 -29.70 -2.60 2.24
CA VAL A 29 -30.22 -2.29 0.89
C VAL A 29 -31.71 -2.63 0.79
N LEU A 30 -32.13 -3.78 1.31
CA LEU A 30 -33.55 -4.19 1.32
C LEU A 30 -34.45 -3.32 2.21
N ARG A 31 -33.87 -2.50 3.11
CA ARG A 31 -34.60 -1.57 3.97
C ARG A 31 -34.69 -0.16 3.40
N GLN A 32 -34.10 0.07 2.23
CA GLN A 32 -34.00 1.40 1.65
C GLN A 32 -35.23 1.72 0.79
N ASP A 33 -35.69 2.97 0.84
CA ASP A 33 -36.88 3.39 0.12
C ASP A 33 -36.68 3.36 -1.41
N VAL A 34 -37.78 3.16 -2.14
CA VAL A 34 -37.78 3.08 -3.62
C VAL A 34 -37.15 4.31 -4.26
N THR A 35 -37.31 5.49 -3.65
CA THR A 35 -36.70 6.76 -4.11
C THR A 35 -35.17 6.72 -4.13
N TYR A 36 -34.52 5.91 -3.29
CA TYR A 36 -33.06 5.73 -3.33
C TYR A 36 -32.62 4.95 -4.56
N PHE A 37 -33.40 3.94 -4.98
CA PHE A 37 -33.11 3.17 -6.18
C PHE A 37 -33.29 4.00 -7.45
N ASP A 38 -34.29 4.90 -7.48
CA ASP A 38 -34.50 5.79 -8.63
C ASP A 38 -33.43 6.89 -8.76
N LEU A 39 -32.87 7.39 -7.65
CA LEU A 39 -31.90 8.50 -7.66
C LEU A 39 -30.43 8.06 -7.74
N HIS A 40 -30.08 6.89 -7.21
CA HIS A 40 -28.67 6.49 -7.01
C HIS A 40 -28.27 5.17 -7.68
N VAL A 41 -29.19 4.40 -8.25
CA VAL A 41 -28.91 3.06 -8.78
C VAL A 41 -29.22 2.98 -10.27
N THR A 42 -28.19 3.06 -11.11
CA THR A 42 -28.32 2.85 -12.57
C THR A 42 -28.61 1.38 -12.90
N SER A 43 -28.30 0.44 -12.00
CA SER A 43 -28.61 -1.00 -12.13
C SER A 43 -28.48 -1.76 -10.79
N ILE A 44 -29.47 -2.60 -10.45
CA ILE A 44 -29.42 -3.54 -9.30
C ILE A 44 -28.16 -4.42 -9.33
N SER A 45 -27.69 -4.75 -10.53
CA SER A 45 -26.48 -5.55 -10.75
C SER A 45 -25.22 -4.81 -10.28
N GLU A 46 -25.16 -3.48 -10.39
CA GLU A 46 -24.02 -2.68 -9.96
C GLU A 46 -23.86 -2.72 -8.43
N VAL A 47 -24.97 -2.66 -7.69
CA VAL A 47 -24.99 -2.77 -6.22
C VAL A 47 -24.52 -4.15 -5.76
N ILE A 48 -24.97 -5.22 -6.41
CA ILE A 48 -24.54 -6.58 -6.06
C ILE A 48 -23.04 -6.78 -6.35
N THR A 49 -22.57 -6.20 -7.46
CA THR A 49 -21.17 -6.31 -7.88
C THR A 49 -20.25 -5.48 -6.98
N SER A 50 -20.64 -4.27 -6.59
CA SER A 50 -19.87 -3.42 -5.67
C SER A 50 -19.74 -4.06 -4.30
N VAL A 51 -20.83 -4.63 -3.75
CA VAL A 51 -20.80 -5.35 -2.46
C VAL A 51 -19.85 -6.54 -2.51
N SER A 52 -19.92 -7.32 -3.59
CA SER A 52 -19.09 -8.50 -3.74
C SER A 52 -17.62 -8.11 -3.85
N ASN A 53 -17.29 -7.09 -4.64
CA ASN A 53 -15.92 -6.59 -4.78
C ASN A 53 -15.40 -5.94 -3.49
N ASP A 54 -16.17 -5.06 -2.87
CA ASP A 54 -15.75 -4.36 -1.65
C ASP A 54 -15.55 -5.33 -0.49
N SER A 55 -16.42 -6.33 -0.35
CA SER A 55 -16.26 -7.37 0.67
C SER A 55 -15.04 -8.26 0.43
N LEU A 56 -14.69 -8.55 -0.82
CA LEU A 56 -13.45 -9.28 -1.15
C LEU A 56 -12.22 -8.44 -0.80
N VAL A 57 -12.21 -7.14 -1.11
CA VAL A 57 -11.11 -6.24 -0.75
C VAL A 57 -10.96 -6.14 0.77
N ILE A 58 -12.07 -6.01 1.52
CA ILE A 58 -12.04 -5.97 2.98
C ILE A 58 -11.52 -7.29 3.55
N GLN A 59 -11.95 -8.43 2.98
CA GLN A 59 -11.49 -9.74 3.39
C GLN A 59 -9.99 -9.90 3.19
N ASP A 60 -9.46 -9.47 2.04
CA ASP A 60 -8.04 -9.52 1.70
C ASP A 60 -7.21 -8.69 2.69
N VAL A 61 -7.68 -7.47 2.99
CA VAL A 61 -7.06 -6.60 3.98
C VAL A 61 -7.04 -7.26 5.36
N LEU A 62 -8.17 -7.86 5.80
CA LEU A 62 -8.28 -8.45 7.14
C LEU A 62 -7.50 -9.76 7.28
N SER A 63 -7.41 -10.54 6.20
CA SER A 63 -6.82 -11.88 6.22
C SER A 63 -5.31 -11.87 5.91
N GLU A 64 -4.83 -10.90 5.13
CA GLU A 64 -3.44 -10.85 4.67
C GLU A 64 -2.71 -9.59 5.16
N LYS A 65 -3.30 -8.39 4.98
CA LYS A 65 -2.59 -7.14 5.28
C LYS A 65 -2.47 -6.85 6.76
N VAL A 66 -3.52 -7.08 7.54
CA VAL A 66 -3.51 -6.85 9.01
C VAL A 66 -2.52 -7.78 9.72
N PRO A 67 -2.48 -9.10 9.45
CA PRO A 67 -1.50 -10.00 10.07
C PRO A 67 -0.07 -9.63 9.72
N ASN A 68 0.20 -9.35 8.43
CA ASN A 68 1.53 -8.93 7.99
C ASN A 68 1.96 -7.63 8.67
N PHE A 69 1.05 -6.65 8.80
CA PHE A 69 1.35 -5.40 9.51
C PHE A 69 1.68 -5.65 10.99
N LEU A 70 0.91 -6.49 11.67
CA LEU A 70 1.13 -6.82 13.06
C LEU A 70 2.45 -7.58 13.26
N SER A 71 2.73 -8.56 12.40
CA SER A 71 3.97 -9.35 12.41
C SER A 71 5.20 -8.49 12.15
N ASN A 72 5.17 -7.61 11.15
CA ASN A 72 6.28 -6.68 10.87
C ASN A 72 6.47 -5.69 12.02
N THR A 73 5.39 -5.16 12.60
CA THR A 73 5.49 -4.25 13.77
C THR A 73 6.07 -4.97 14.99
N ALA A 74 5.63 -6.20 15.26
CA ALA A 74 6.14 -7.00 16.37
C ALA A 74 7.62 -7.37 16.16
N THR A 75 8.01 -7.72 14.94
CA THR A 75 9.40 -8.04 14.58
C THR A 75 10.30 -6.81 14.69
N PHE A 76 9.83 -5.65 14.23
CA PHE A 76 10.53 -4.37 14.39
C PHE A 76 10.77 -4.02 15.87
N VAL A 77 9.73 -4.10 16.72
CA VAL A 77 9.86 -3.80 18.15
C VAL A 77 10.73 -4.87 18.86
N GLY A 78 10.52 -6.15 18.55
CA GLY A 78 11.24 -7.25 19.17
C GLY A 78 12.73 -7.25 18.84
N SER A 79 13.08 -7.03 17.57
CA SER A 79 14.48 -6.89 17.14
C SER A 79 15.17 -5.68 17.80
N TYR A 80 14.45 -4.59 17.98
CA TYR A 80 14.97 -3.39 18.61
C TYR A 80 15.26 -3.60 20.10
N ILE A 81 14.35 -4.25 20.82
CA ILE A 81 14.53 -4.63 22.22
C ILE A 81 15.69 -5.63 22.37
N ALA A 82 15.75 -6.66 21.51
CA ALA A 82 16.84 -7.63 21.53
C ALA A 82 18.20 -6.99 21.28
N ALA A 83 18.28 -6.03 20.35
CA ALA A 83 19.51 -5.28 20.06
C ALA A 83 19.99 -4.48 21.29
N PHE A 84 19.07 -3.86 22.04
CA PHE A 84 19.39 -3.13 23.27
C PHE A 84 19.90 -4.03 24.39
N ILE A 85 19.30 -5.20 24.58
CA ILE A 85 19.67 -6.15 25.63
C ILE A 85 21.07 -6.74 25.36
N LEU A 86 21.37 -7.06 24.10
CA LEU A 86 22.62 -7.73 23.72
C LEU A 86 23.82 -6.78 23.78
N LEU A 87 23.75 -5.61 23.11
CA LEU A 87 24.84 -4.64 23.04
C LEU A 87 24.27 -3.22 22.98
N TRP A 88 24.05 -2.61 24.13
CA TRP A 88 23.55 -1.24 24.24
C TRP A 88 24.41 -0.19 23.50
N ARG A 89 25.74 -0.38 23.43
CA ARG A 89 26.65 0.51 22.69
C ARG A 89 26.41 0.50 21.18
N LEU A 90 26.08 -0.66 20.61
CA LEU A 90 25.72 -0.79 19.18
C LEU A 90 24.30 -0.30 18.93
N ALA A 91 23.36 -0.60 19.81
CA ALA A 91 21.97 -0.18 19.68
C ALA A 91 21.81 1.34 19.61
N ILE A 92 22.58 2.09 20.42
CA ILE A 92 22.61 3.56 20.39
C ILE A 92 23.10 4.09 19.04
N VAL A 93 24.12 3.46 18.44
CA VAL A 93 24.65 3.86 17.14
C VAL A 93 23.63 3.59 16.03
N VAL A 94 22.87 2.49 16.13
CA VAL A 94 21.89 2.08 15.12
C VAL A 94 20.60 2.90 15.17
N PHE A 95 20.16 3.35 16.35
CA PHE A 95 18.92 4.10 16.52
C PHE A 95 18.73 5.29 15.55
N PRO A 96 19.73 6.19 15.39
CA PRO A 96 19.60 7.29 14.44
C PRO A 96 19.51 6.80 12.99
N PHE A 97 20.21 5.73 12.61
CA PHE A 97 20.11 5.16 11.25
C PHE A 97 18.76 4.49 11.00
N ALA A 98 18.21 3.78 11.97
CA ALA A 98 16.88 3.19 11.87
C ALA A 98 15.81 4.29 11.70
N THR A 99 15.88 5.35 12.51
CA THR A 99 14.97 6.50 12.42
C THR A 99 15.13 7.25 11.08
N LEU A 100 16.37 7.40 10.61
CA LEU A 100 16.68 8.00 9.32
C LEU A 100 16.16 7.18 8.13
N LEU A 101 15.97 5.87 8.27
CA LEU A 101 15.37 5.03 7.22
C LEU A 101 13.84 5.06 7.25
N VAL A 102 13.24 5.00 8.44
CA VAL A 102 11.78 4.93 8.61
C VAL A 102 11.10 6.25 8.22
N ILE A 103 11.64 7.41 8.62
CA ILE A 103 10.99 8.71 8.38
C ILE A 103 10.85 9.02 6.88
N PRO A 104 11.92 8.96 6.05
CA PRO A 104 11.81 9.17 4.62
C PRO A 104 10.93 8.11 3.96
N GLY A 105 11.04 6.84 4.35
CA GLY A 105 10.18 5.77 3.83
C GLY A 105 8.69 6.07 4.00
N LEU A 106 8.28 6.51 5.20
CA LEU A 106 6.91 6.92 5.48
C LEU A 106 6.50 8.19 4.72
N MET A 107 7.38 9.19 4.64
CA MET A 107 7.12 10.41 3.87
C MET A 107 6.93 10.10 2.37
N TYR A 108 7.82 9.31 1.78
CA TYR A 108 7.73 8.88 0.39
C TYR A 108 6.44 8.08 0.14
N GLY A 109 6.11 7.15 1.04
CA GLY A 109 4.86 6.40 0.97
C GLY A 109 3.62 7.31 0.95
N ARG A 110 3.57 8.31 1.83
CA ARG A 110 2.47 9.29 1.87
C ARG A 110 2.40 10.16 0.61
N ILE A 111 3.53 10.68 0.15
CA ILE A 111 3.61 11.49 -1.07
C ILE A 111 3.14 10.66 -2.28
N LEU A 112 3.58 9.41 -2.36
CA LEU A 112 3.25 8.53 -3.47
C LEU A 112 1.77 8.13 -3.48
N MET A 113 1.20 7.85 -2.31
CA MET A 113 -0.24 7.61 -2.16
C MET A 113 -1.05 8.85 -2.55
N GLY A 114 -0.60 10.05 -2.14
CA GLY A 114 -1.23 11.31 -2.54
C GLY A 114 -1.20 11.54 -4.05
N LEU A 115 -0.06 11.27 -4.70
CA LEU A 115 0.07 11.34 -6.16
C LEU A 115 -0.80 10.30 -6.86
N ALA A 116 -0.84 9.06 -6.36
CA ALA A 116 -1.67 8.00 -6.91
C ALA A 116 -3.17 8.37 -6.86
N ARG A 117 -3.61 8.99 -5.76
CA ARG A 117 -4.99 9.48 -5.62
C ARG A 117 -5.30 10.58 -6.64
N LYS A 118 -4.43 11.58 -6.78
CA LYS A 118 -4.59 12.64 -7.78
C LYS A 118 -4.64 12.11 -9.21
N ILE A 119 -3.80 11.13 -9.53
CA ILE A 119 -3.83 10.48 -10.85
C ILE A 119 -5.15 9.75 -11.06
N ARG A 120 -5.62 8.98 -10.07
CA ARG A 120 -6.91 8.30 -10.16
C ARG A 120 -8.08 9.25 -10.35
N GLU A 121 -8.05 10.42 -9.71
CA GLU A 121 -9.06 11.48 -9.89
C GLU A 121 -9.03 12.08 -11.30
N GLU A 122 -7.83 12.36 -11.84
CA GLU A 122 -7.70 12.88 -13.22
C GLU A 122 -8.08 11.84 -14.27
N TYR A 123 -7.86 10.55 -14.03
CA TYR A 123 -8.31 9.46 -14.90
C TYR A 123 -9.84 9.29 -14.96
N LYS A 124 -10.58 9.74 -13.94
CA LYS A 124 -12.06 9.66 -13.98
C LYS A 124 -12.67 10.56 -15.04
N LYS A 125 -12.07 11.73 -15.32
CA LYS A 125 -12.59 12.70 -16.29
C LYS A 125 -12.63 12.14 -17.72
N PRO A 126 -11.52 11.65 -18.33
CA PRO A 126 -11.57 11.05 -19.66
C PRO A 126 -12.44 9.79 -19.68
N GLY A 127 -12.46 9.01 -18.60
CA GLY A 127 -13.36 7.85 -18.46
C GLY A 127 -14.84 8.25 -18.60
N SER A 128 -15.27 9.29 -17.89
CA SER A 128 -16.65 9.78 -17.98
C SER A 128 -17.03 10.31 -19.36
N ILE A 129 -16.10 10.99 -20.05
CA ILE A 129 -16.34 11.51 -21.41
C ILE A 129 -16.49 10.35 -22.40
N ALA A 130 -15.61 9.35 -22.30
CA ALA A 130 -15.70 8.15 -23.12
C ALA A 130 -17.02 7.39 -22.85
N GLU A 131 -17.39 7.24 -21.58
CA GLU A 131 -18.64 6.60 -21.17
C GLU A 131 -19.86 7.36 -21.71
N GLN A 132 -19.88 8.68 -21.59
CA GLN A 132 -20.97 9.52 -22.11
C GLN A 132 -21.07 9.47 -23.64
N ALA A 133 -19.93 9.48 -24.33
CA ALA A 133 -19.87 9.35 -25.79
C ALA A 133 -20.39 7.99 -26.27
N ILE A 134 -20.01 6.90 -25.60
CA ILE A 134 -20.47 5.54 -25.90
C ILE A 134 -21.96 5.40 -25.56
N SER A 135 -22.41 5.91 -24.42
CA SER A 135 -23.81 5.88 -24.02
C SER A 135 -24.71 6.65 -24.98
N SER A 136 -24.21 7.73 -25.60
CA SER A 136 -24.94 8.56 -26.55
C SER A 136 -24.44 8.40 -27.99
N ILE A 137 -23.98 7.21 -28.36
CA ILE A 137 -23.31 6.95 -29.65
C ILE A 137 -24.16 7.40 -30.85
N ARG A 138 -25.49 7.20 -30.78
CA ARG A 138 -26.43 7.62 -31.84
C ARG A 138 -26.43 9.13 -32.05
N THR A 139 -26.31 9.90 -30.97
CA THR A 139 -26.25 11.38 -31.01
C THR A 139 -24.90 11.85 -31.56
N VAL A 140 -23.81 11.20 -31.15
CA VAL A 140 -22.47 11.51 -31.67
C VAL A 140 -22.42 11.27 -33.19
N TYR A 141 -22.98 10.17 -33.67
CA TYR A 141 -23.09 9.88 -35.10
C TYR A 141 -23.98 10.88 -35.84
N SER A 142 -25.15 11.24 -35.29
CA SER A 142 -26.07 12.15 -35.97
C SER A 142 -25.53 13.57 -36.13
N PHE A 143 -24.64 14.00 -35.23
CA PHE A 143 -23.99 15.31 -35.29
C PHE A 143 -22.58 15.27 -35.90
N VAL A 144 -22.10 14.12 -36.40
CA VAL A 144 -20.74 13.93 -36.92
C VAL A 144 -19.69 14.42 -35.89
N GLY A 145 -19.91 14.11 -34.62
CA GLY A 145 -19.13 14.60 -33.48
C GLY A 145 -17.95 13.71 -33.08
N GLU A 146 -17.62 12.69 -33.87
CA GLU A 146 -16.57 11.71 -33.57
C GLU A 146 -15.21 12.38 -33.37
N ASP A 147 -14.79 13.21 -34.33
CA ASP A 147 -13.51 13.92 -34.31
C ASP A 147 -13.36 14.82 -33.08
N LYS A 148 -14.42 15.57 -32.75
CA LYS A 148 -14.45 16.44 -31.58
C LYS A 148 -14.26 15.65 -30.28
N THR A 149 -14.94 14.51 -30.18
CA THR A 149 -14.88 13.64 -29.00
C THR A 149 -13.48 13.01 -28.84
N ILE A 150 -12.86 12.59 -29.95
CA ILE A 150 -11.49 12.04 -29.97
C ILE A 150 -10.47 13.11 -29.56
N VAL A 151 -10.59 14.33 -30.09
CA VAL A 151 -9.70 15.44 -29.73
C VAL A 151 -9.82 15.76 -28.24
N GLU A 152 -11.04 15.85 -27.72
CA GLU A 152 -11.28 16.13 -26.30
C GLU A 152 -10.72 15.01 -25.41
N PHE A 153 -10.98 13.74 -25.75
CA PHE A 153 -10.42 12.59 -25.04
C PHE A 153 -8.88 12.60 -25.06
N SER A 154 -8.26 12.87 -26.20
CA SER A 154 -6.79 12.93 -26.33
C SER A 154 -6.15 14.01 -25.46
N GLN A 155 -6.77 15.20 -25.37
CA GLN A 155 -6.27 16.30 -24.52
C GLN A 155 -6.31 15.94 -23.02
N PHE A 156 -7.34 15.23 -22.57
CA PHE A 156 -7.43 14.75 -21.18
C PHE A 156 -6.45 13.60 -20.91
N LEU A 157 -6.22 12.74 -21.89
CA LEU A 157 -5.26 11.66 -21.78
C LEU A 157 -3.83 12.19 -21.65
N GLU A 158 -3.46 13.20 -22.44
CA GLU A 158 -2.13 13.81 -22.39
C GLU A 158 -1.81 14.42 -21.02
N ARG A 159 -2.80 15.08 -20.39
CA ARG A 159 -2.68 15.58 -19.00
C ARG A 159 -2.46 14.43 -18.01
N SER A 160 -3.19 13.33 -18.17
CA SER A 160 -3.08 12.14 -17.31
C SER A 160 -1.72 11.46 -17.46
N VAL A 161 -1.20 11.36 -18.69
CA VAL A 161 0.14 10.82 -18.99
C VAL A 161 1.23 11.69 -18.37
N LYS A 162 1.13 13.02 -18.45
CA LYS A 162 2.09 13.93 -17.83
C LYS A 162 2.16 13.78 -16.30
N LEU A 163 1.01 13.56 -15.65
CA LEU A 163 0.95 13.27 -14.22
C LEU A 163 1.52 11.88 -13.89
N GLY A 164 1.19 10.88 -14.70
CA GLY A 164 1.75 9.53 -14.60
C GLY A 164 3.27 9.51 -14.72
N LEU A 165 3.85 10.27 -15.65
CA LEU A 165 5.29 10.44 -15.81
C LEU A 165 5.93 11.08 -14.58
N ARG A 166 5.33 12.13 -14.00
CA ARG A 166 5.81 12.73 -12.74
C ARG A 166 5.78 11.74 -11.58
N GLN A 167 4.74 10.91 -11.49
CA GLN A 167 4.69 9.84 -10.50
C GLN A 167 5.74 8.77 -10.76
N GLY A 168 5.94 8.37 -12.02
CA GLY A 168 6.97 7.42 -12.43
C GLY A 168 8.36 7.91 -12.03
N LEU A 169 8.68 9.18 -12.28
CA LEU A 169 9.92 9.81 -11.85
C LEU A 169 10.05 9.84 -10.32
N ALA A 170 9.00 10.22 -9.59
CA ALA A 170 9.01 10.21 -8.13
C ALA A 170 9.21 8.80 -7.55
N LYS A 171 8.58 7.78 -8.15
CA LYS A 171 8.81 6.37 -7.81
C LYS A 171 10.25 5.95 -8.12
N GLY A 172 10.75 6.30 -9.30
CA GLY A 172 12.11 5.99 -9.72
C GLY A 172 13.15 6.60 -8.79
N LEU A 173 12.96 7.86 -8.39
CA LEU A 173 13.81 8.54 -7.40
C LEU A 173 13.75 7.84 -6.03
N ALA A 174 12.55 7.46 -5.57
CA ALA A 174 12.38 6.75 -4.30
C ALA A 174 13.08 5.38 -4.33
N ILE A 175 12.90 4.61 -5.41
CA ILE A 175 13.57 3.31 -5.57
C ILE A 175 15.08 3.50 -5.65
N GLY A 176 15.56 4.47 -6.45
CA GLY A 176 16.99 4.79 -6.57
C GLY A 176 17.62 5.24 -5.25
N SER A 177 16.86 5.91 -4.38
CA SER A 177 17.33 6.32 -3.05
C SER A 177 17.56 5.14 -2.09
N ASN A 178 17.10 3.92 -2.41
CA ASN A 178 17.46 2.72 -1.63
C ASN A 178 18.96 2.42 -1.67
N GLY A 179 19.74 3.04 -2.58
CA GLY A 179 21.20 3.02 -2.52
C GLY A 179 21.77 3.44 -1.16
N VAL A 180 21.09 4.32 -0.44
CA VAL A 180 21.48 4.78 0.91
C VAL A 180 21.49 3.64 1.93
N VAL A 181 20.62 2.63 1.77
CA VAL A 181 20.55 1.45 2.65
C VAL A 181 21.86 0.66 2.59
N PHE A 182 22.43 0.48 1.39
CA PHE A 182 23.71 -0.20 1.23
C PHE A 182 24.86 0.56 1.91
N GLY A 183 24.83 1.90 1.88
CA GLY A 183 25.79 2.73 2.60
C GLY A 183 25.70 2.53 4.12
N ILE A 184 24.48 2.47 4.65
CA ILE A 184 24.23 2.21 6.08
C ILE A 184 24.71 0.80 6.46
N TRP A 185 24.43 -0.21 5.64
CA TRP A 185 24.91 -1.58 5.87
C TRP A 185 26.43 -1.69 5.84
N SER A 186 27.08 -0.98 4.91
CA SER A 186 28.55 -0.92 4.84
C SER A 186 29.15 -0.29 6.10
N PHE A 187 28.60 0.85 6.55
CA PHE A 187 29.03 1.51 7.78
C PHE A 187 28.83 0.62 9.02
N MET A 188 27.69 -0.06 9.08
CA MET A 188 27.37 -0.98 10.17
C MET A 188 28.32 -2.18 10.22
N SER A 189 28.67 -2.74 9.07
CA SER A 189 29.66 -3.82 8.94
C SER A 189 31.05 -3.38 9.39
N TRP A 190 31.47 -2.17 8.98
CA TRP A 190 32.74 -1.58 9.40
C TRP A 190 32.82 -1.36 10.92
N TYR A 191 31.76 -0.78 11.51
CA TYR A 191 31.70 -0.53 12.96
C TYR A 191 31.64 -1.85 13.75
N SER A 192 30.91 -2.84 13.24
CA SER A 192 30.86 -4.19 13.81
C SER A 192 32.24 -4.85 13.82
N SER A 193 32.98 -4.77 12.72
CA SER A 193 34.36 -5.29 12.61
C SER A 193 35.30 -4.65 13.63
N ARG A 194 35.24 -3.31 13.78
CA ARG A 194 36.04 -2.60 14.79
C ARG A 194 35.71 -3.03 16.22
N LEU A 195 34.44 -3.28 16.54
CA LEU A 195 34.02 -3.64 17.88
C LEU A 195 34.50 -5.04 18.30
N VAL A 196 34.70 -5.95 17.33
CA VAL A 196 35.25 -7.29 17.57
C VAL A 196 36.76 -7.25 17.83
N THR A 197 37.48 -6.28 17.26
CA THR A 197 38.94 -6.14 17.46
C THR A 197 39.33 -5.59 18.84
N TYR A 198 38.45 -4.84 19.52
CA TYR A 198 38.73 -4.37 20.89
C TYR A 198 38.40 -5.46 21.92
N PRO A 199 39.27 -5.68 22.95
CA PRO A 199 39.09 -6.75 23.92
C PRO A 199 37.88 -6.43 24.82
N GLY A 200 36.72 -7.00 24.48
CA GLY A 200 35.50 -6.82 25.27
C GLY A 200 34.20 -7.27 24.61
N GLY A 201 34.16 -7.55 23.30
CA GLY A 201 32.96 -8.02 22.60
C GLY A 201 33.10 -9.42 22.03
N GLN A 202 32.26 -10.37 22.46
CA GLN A 202 32.10 -11.63 21.73
C GLN A 202 31.52 -11.35 20.33
N GLY A 203 32.22 -11.80 19.28
CA GLY A 203 31.79 -11.58 17.89
C GLY A 203 30.41 -12.15 17.57
N GLY A 204 29.99 -13.20 18.28
CA GLY A 204 28.63 -13.77 18.16
C GLY A 204 27.54 -12.77 18.55
N THR A 205 27.75 -11.96 19.58
CA THR A 205 26.79 -10.95 20.04
C THR A 205 26.68 -9.80 19.04
N VAL A 206 27.79 -9.40 18.42
CA VAL A 206 27.82 -8.37 17.37
C VAL A 206 27.08 -8.83 16.11
N TYR A 207 27.32 -10.06 15.68
CA TYR A 207 26.62 -10.66 14.54
C TYR A 207 25.11 -10.79 14.81
N ALA A 208 24.72 -11.26 16.00
CA ALA A 208 23.32 -11.39 16.39
C ALA A 208 22.57 -10.05 16.37
N VAL A 209 23.21 -8.96 16.81
CA VAL A 209 22.63 -7.60 16.72
C VAL A 209 22.51 -7.15 15.27
N GLY A 210 23.52 -7.38 14.44
CA GLY A 210 23.48 -7.10 12.99
C GLY A 210 22.32 -7.80 12.28
N VAL A 211 22.15 -9.09 12.54
CA VAL A 211 21.05 -9.90 11.98
C VAL A 211 19.69 -9.43 12.49
N SER A 212 19.59 -9.09 13.78
CA SER A 212 18.35 -8.59 14.37
C SER A 212 17.88 -7.30 13.69
N ILE A 213 18.80 -6.38 13.40
CA ILE A 213 18.49 -5.10 12.74
C ILE A 213 18.14 -5.31 11.26
N ALA A 214 18.83 -6.23 10.58
CA ALA A 214 18.51 -6.58 9.19
C ALA A 214 17.11 -7.21 9.08
N LEU A 215 16.76 -8.09 10.01
CA LEU A 215 15.43 -8.72 10.08
C LEU A 215 14.35 -7.74 10.52
N GLY A 216 14.65 -6.83 11.44
CA GLY A 216 13.71 -5.81 11.90
C GLY A 216 13.40 -4.73 10.85
N GLY A 217 14.34 -4.47 9.93
CA GLY A 217 14.19 -3.49 8.86
C GLY A 217 13.51 -3.99 7.59
N LEU A 218 13.12 -5.26 7.53
CA LEU A 218 12.46 -5.91 6.38
C LEU A 218 10.93 -5.81 6.47
#